data_AF-X1MY08-F1
#
_entry.id   AF-X1MY08-F1
#
_cell.length_a   1.000
_cell.length_b   1.000
_cell.length_c   1.000
_cell.angle_alpha   90.00
_cell.angle_beta   90.00
_cell.angle_gamma   90.00
#
_symmetry.space_group_name_H-M   'P 1'
#
loop_
_entity.id
_entity.type
_entity.pdbx_description
1 polymer ?
#
loop_
_entity_poly.entity_id
_entity_poly.type
_entity_poly.pdbx_seq_one_letter_code
_entity_poly.pdbx_strand_id
1 'polypeptide(L)' 'QNYLFLRFSKPNILDRFEISSNNIYNLDDASLLMNVKIDYQGMQDLSIYVLGTFFFGKGDSEFGMFYQSHTFSAGVEYFF' A
#
# COMPACT_ATOMS: atom_id res chain seq x y z
N GLN A 1 5.98 20.34 -8.45
CA GLN A 1 5.52 19.64 -7.24
C GLN A 1 6.64 18.74 -6.77
N ASN A 2 6.98 18.80 -5.48
CA ASN A 2 8.08 18.06 -4.87
C ASN A 2 7.52 16.82 -4.16
N TYR A 3 7.87 15.64 -4.65
CA TYR A 3 7.41 14.37 -4.06
C TYR A 3 8.57 13.55 -3.50
N LEU A 4 8.36 12.98 -2.32
CA LEU A 4 9.23 11.99 -1.70
C LEU A 4 8.58 10.61 -1.76
N PHE A 5 9.28 9.67 -2.39
CA PHE A 5 8.84 8.28 -2.54
C PHE A 5 9.60 7.40 -1.54
N LEU A 6 8.87 6.74 -0.64
CA LEU A 6 9.45 5.82 0.35
C LEU A 6 8.84 4.43 0.19
N ARG A 7 9.70 3.43 0.07
CA ARG A 7 9.31 2.02 0.04
C ARG A 7 9.95 1.27 1.21
N PHE A 8 9.10 0.64 2.00
CA PHE A 8 9.51 -0.29 3.04
C PHE A 8 9.06 -1.69 2.64
N SER A 9 9.95 -2.67 2.75
CA SER A 9 9.60 -4.08 2.55
C SER A 9 10.25 -4.90 3.65
N LYS A 10 9.46 -5.79 4.23
CA LYS A 10 9.90 -6.82 5.14
C LYS A 10 9.45 -8.16 4.57
N PRO A 11 10.30 -8.80 3.75
CA PRO A 11 10.00 -10.11 3.20
C PRO A 11 10.10 -11.21 4.28
N ASN A 12 9.42 -12.32 4.04
CA ASN A 12 9.54 -13.58 4.78
C ASN A 12 9.36 -13.48 6.29
N ILE A 13 8.36 -12.72 6.74
CA ILE A 13 7.92 -12.77 8.14
C ILE A 13 7.28 -14.14 8.39
N LEU A 14 7.83 -14.89 9.35
CA LEU A 14 7.39 -16.25 9.68
C LEU A 14 7.40 -17.20 8.45
N ASP A 15 8.34 -16.96 7.51
CA ASP A 15 8.55 -17.74 6.27
C ASP A 15 7.35 -17.81 5.31
N ARG A 16 6.30 -17.00 5.54
CA ARG A 16 5.06 -17.07 4.75
C ARG A 16 4.46 -15.71 4.42
N PHE A 17 4.88 -14.65 5.09
CA PHE A 17 4.32 -13.32 4.88
C PHE A 17 5.35 -12.37 4.25
N GLU A 18 4.91 -11.60 3.26
CA GLU A 18 5.61 -10.40 2.82
C GLU A 18 4.77 -9.18 3.20
N ILE A 19 5.37 -8.27 3.98
CA ILE A 19 4.73 -6.99 4.30
C ILE A 19 5.48 -5.89 3.57
N SER A 20 4.77 -5.12 2.76
CA SER A 20 5.33 -3.97 2.07
C SER A 20 4.49 -2.72 2.28
N SER A 21 5.14 -1.57 2.22
CA SER A 21 4.49 -0.27 2.25
C SER A 21 5.12 0.67 1.24
N ASN A 22 4.30 1.29 0.41
CA ASN A 22 4.70 2.29 -0.57
C ASN A 22 4.03 3.62 -0.20
N ASN A 23 4.85 4.62 0.08
CA ASN A 23 4.41 5.93 0.55
C ASN A 23 4.86 7.01 -0.41
N ILE A 24 3.95 7.92 -0.73
CA ILE A 24 4.22 9.10 -1.53
C ILE A 24 3.85 10.31 -0.69
N TYR A 25 4.83 11.14 -0.39
CA TYR A 25 4.65 12.40 0.35
C TYR A 25 4.78 13.56 -0.63
N ASN A 26 3.79 14.43 -0.71
CA ASN A 26 3.93 15.71 -1.37
C ASN A 26 4.47 16.72 -0.34
N LEU A 27 5.68 17.22 -0.58
CA LEU A 27 6.36 18.13 0.34
C LEU A 27 5.80 19.57 0.27
N ASP A 28 5.08 19.90 -0.81
CA ASP A 28 4.56 21.25 -1.02
C ASP A 28 3.26 21.48 -0.22
N ASP A 29 2.36 20.50 -0.16
CA ASP A 29 1.07 20.58 0.55
C ASP A 29 1.00 19.74 1.84
N ALA A 30 2.04 18.94 2.11
CA ALA A 30 2.13 17.98 3.19
C ALA A 30 1.06 16.87 3.13
N SER A 31 0.64 16.46 1.94
CA SER A 31 -0.22 15.29 1.73
C SER A 31 0.57 13.99 1.65
N LEU A 32 -0.09 12.89 2.04
CA LEU A 32 0.49 11.54 2.09
C LEU A 32 -0.46 10.54 1.46
N LEU A 33 0.03 9.79 0.47
CA LEU A 33 -0.56 8.54 0.01
C LEU A 33 0.25 7.36 0.57
N MET A 34 -0.36 6.56 1.43
CA MET A 34 0.23 5.36 2.02
C MET A 34 -0.49 4.11 1.51
N ASN A 35 0.27 3.19 0.93
CA ASN A 35 -0.19 1.86 0.58
C ASN A 35 0.51 0.86 1.48
N VAL A 36 -0.25 -0.08 2.05
CA VAL A 36 0.25 -1.19 2.86
C VAL A 36 -0.28 -2.47 2.28
N LYS A 37 0.60 -3.38 1.89
CA LYS A 37 0.26 -4.69 1.36
C LYS A 37 0.81 -5.77 2.29
N ILE A 38 -0.02 -6.75 2.59
CA ILE A 38 0.34 -7.97 3.30
C ILE A 38 0.01 -9.12 2.37
N ASP A 39 1.03 -9.83 1.91
CA ASP A 39 0.92 -11.05 1.12
C ASP A 39 1.19 -12.26 2.02
N TYR A 40 0.39 -13.31 1.84
CA TYR A 40 0.53 -14.61 2.48
C TYR A 40 0.70 -15.68 1.41
N GLN A 41 1.86 -16.36 1.43
CA GLN A 41 2.13 -17.52 0.60
C GLN A 41 1.76 -18.79 1.38
N GLY A 42 0.55 -19.29 1.12
CA GLY A 42 0.05 -20.51 1.76
C GLY A 42 0.57 -21.79 1.10
N MET A 43 0.58 -21.79 -0.23
CA MET A 43 1.07 -22.85 -1.11
C MET A 43 1.94 -22.22 -2.19
N GLN A 44 2.78 -23.01 -2.88
CA GLN A 44 3.62 -22.48 -3.98
C GLN A 44 2.80 -21.77 -5.06
N ASP A 45 1.58 -22.26 -5.30
CA ASP A 45 0.73 -21.81 -6.39
C ASP A 45 -0.40 -20.87 -5.92
N LEU A 46 -0.45 -20.52 -4.63
CA LEU A 46 -1.53 -19.69 -4.07
C LEU A 46 -1.02 -18.62 -3.12
N SER A 47 -1.32 -17.37 -3.48
CA SER A 47 -1.06 -16.14 -2.73
C SER A 47 -2.38 -15.53 -2.29
N ILE A 48 -2.46 -15.11 -1.02
CA ILE A 48 -3.57 -14.31 -0.51
C ILE A 48 -2.99 -12.96 -0.12
N TYR A 49 -3.62 -11.87 -0.53
CA TYR A 49 -3.15 -10.55 -0.17
C TYR A 49 -4.26 -9.67 0.39
N VAL A 50 -3.84 -8.74 1.25
CA VAL A 50 -4.65 -7.62 1.71
C VAL A 50 -3.89 -6.34 1.39
N LEU A 51 -4.57 -5.37 0.78
CA LEU A 51 -4.03 -4.05 0.43
C LEU A 51 -4.91 -2.98 1.08
N GLY A 52 -4.29 -2.16 1.92
CA GLY A 52 -4.87 -0.93 2.46
C GLY A 52 -4.23 0.29 1.80
N THR A 53 -5.05 1.18 1.25
CA THR A 53 -4.65 2.48 0.70
C THR A 53 -5.24 3.58 1.56
N PHE A 54 -4.40 4.49 2.02
CA PHE A 54 -4.75 5.58 2.93
C PHE A 54 -4.25 6.89 2.34
N PHE A 55 -5.11 7.89 2.26
CA PHE A 55 -4.68 9.24 1.90
C PHE A 55 -5.00 10.25 2.97
N PHE A 56 -4.01 11.07 3.28
CA PHE A 56 -4.11 12.16 4.22
C PHE A 56 -3.74 13.44 3.45
N GLY A 57 -4.75 14.20 3.05
CA GLY A 57 -4.59 15.49 2.36
C GLY A 57 -5.03 16.65 3.26
N LYS A 58 -4.95 17.89 2.78
CA LYS A 58 -5.42 19.10 3.50
C LYS A 58 -6.72 19.72 2.96
N GLY A 59 -7.21 19.32 1.79
CA GLY A 59 -8.51 19.80 1.31
C GLY A 59 -8.81 19.51 -0.16
N ASP A 60 -7.77 19.46 -1.00
CA ASP A 60 -7.91 19.20 -2.43
C ASP A 60 -7.75 17.71 -2.77
N SER A 61 -8.25 17.31 -3.94
CA SER A 61 -8.01 15.98 -4.49
C SER A 61 -6.58 15.89 -5.02
N GLU A 62 -5.76 15.04 -4.39
CA GLU A 62 -4.39 14.74 -4.83
C GLU A 62 -4.31 13.23 -5.11
N PHE A 63 -3.47 12.82 -6.06
CA PHE A 63 -3.37 11.41 -6.51
C PHE A 63 -4.71 10.80 -6.99
N GLY A 64 -5.65 11.64 -7.43
CA GLY A 64 -6.99 11.22 -7.83
C GLY A 64 -7.89 10.76 -6.67
N MET A 65 -7.53 11.10 -5.41
CA MET A 65 -8.26 10.68 -4.22
C MET A 65 -8.81 11.88 -3.43
N PHE A 66 -9.95 11.69 -2.77
CA PHE A 66 -10.59 12.71 -1.94
C PHE A 66 -9.95 12.78 -0.55
N TYR A 67 -10.07 13.93 0.11
CA TYR A 67 -9.59 14.16 1.47
C TYR A 67 -9.96 13.00 2.43
N GLN A 68 -8.96 12.46 3.12
CA GLN A 68 -9.10 11.37 4.09
C GLN A 68 -9.76 10.09 3.56
N SER A 69 -9.57 9.78 2.27
CA SER A 69 -10.08 8.52 1.71
C SER A 69 -9.26 7.32 2.18
N HIS A 70 -9.95 6.24 2.51
CA HIS A 70 -9.37 4.95 2.84
C HIS A 70 -10.03 3.87 1.98
N THR A 71 -9.22 2.98 1.40
CA THR A 71 -9.69 1.85 0.61
C THR A 71 -9.01 0.59 1.07
N PHE A 72 -9.79 -0.47 1.20
CA PHE A 72 -9.31 -1.80 1.56
C PHE A 72 -9.71 -2.77 0.47
N SER A 73 -8.77 -3.60 0.06
CA SER A 73 -9.00 -4.69 -0.87
C SER A 73 -8.31 -5.95 -0.37
N ALA A 74 -8.91 -7.08 -0.67
CA ALA A 74 -8.31 -8.38 -0.44
C ALA A 74 -8.47 -9.20 -1.72
N GLY A 75 -7.49 -10.04 -2.01
CA GLY A 75 -7.48 -10.85 -3.21
C GLY A 75 -6.78 -12.18 -2.98
N VAL A 76 -7.04 -13.10 -3.91
CA VAL A 76 -6.37 -14.40 -3.99
C VAL A 76 -5.81 -14.51 -5.40
N GLU A 77 -4.53 -14.79 -5.50
CA GLU A 77 -3.81 -15.03 -6.75
C GLU A 77 -3.43 -16.50 -6.82
N TYR A 78 -3.76 -17.14 -7.94
CA TYR A 78 -3.41 -18.53 -8.21
C TYR A 78 -2.48 -18.58 -9.43
N PHE A 79 -1.34 -19.25 -9.27
CA PHE A 79 -0.30 -19.36 -10.30
C PHE A 79 -0.36 -20.76 -10.92
N PHE A 80 -0.56 -20.84 -12.25
CA PHE A 80 -0.54 -22.08 -13.03
C PHE A 80 0.83 -22.35 -13.64
#